data_AF-A0A7S2ABK1-F1
#
_entry.id   AF-A0A7S2ABK1-F1
#
_cell.length_a   1.000
_cell.length_b   1.000
_cell.length_c   1.000
_cell.angle_alpha   90.00
_cell.angle_beta   90.00
_cell.angle_gamma   90.00
#
_symmetry.space_group_name_H-M   'P 1'
#
loop_
_entity.id
_entity.type
_entity.pdbx_description
1 polymer ?
#
loop_
_entity_poly.entity_id
_entity_poly.type
_entity_poly.pdbx_seq_one_letter_code
_entity_poly.pdbx_strand_id
1 'polypeptide(L)'
;VMDSELAKAVFDAANSSMGADLSELDMLNIVMFAKRVVDLGEYKASLQVYLRSKMGVVAPNLSALIGEHVGARLISHAGSLTNLAKCPASTVQILGAEKALFRALKTRGNTPKY
;
A
#
# COMPACT_ATOMS: atom_id res chain seq x y z
N VAL A 1 9.12 -24.91 1.83
CA VAL A 1 10.44 -25.41 2.30
C VAL A 1 11.11 -24.42 3.25
N MET A 2 11.09 -23.10 2.95
CA MET A 2 11.68 -22.08 3.85
C MET A 2 11.01 -21.94 5.24
N ASP A 3 9.70 -22.15 5.35
CA ASP A 3 8.99 -21.92 6.63
C ASP A 3 9.44 -22.86 7.77
N SER A 4 9.80 -24.11 7.45
CA SER A 4 10.20 -25.08 8.48
C SER A 4 11.60 -24.82 9.03
N GLU A 5 12.52 -24.30 8.20
CA GLU A 5 13.87 -23.94 8.64
C GLU A 5 13.83 -22.65 9.46
N LEU A 6 13.02 -21.66 9.03
CA LEU A 6 12.81 -20.42 9.78
C LEU A 6 12.20 -20.69 11.15
N ALA A 7 11.20 -21.59 11.24
CA ALA A 7 10.58 -21.95 12.50
C ALA A 7 11.56 -22.62 13.48
N LYS A 8 12.45 -23.51 12.98
CA LYS A 8 13.52 -24.10 13.79
C LYS A 8 14.49 -23.05 14.31
N ALA A 9 14.92 -22.12 13.45
CA ALA A 9 15.83 -21.04 13.85
C ALA A 9 15.23 -20.14 14.93
N VAL A 10 13.92 -19.84 14.86
CA VAL A 10 13.21 -19.07 15.89
C VAL A 10 13.15 -19.84 17.21
N PHE A 11 12.91 -21.16 17.16
CA PHE A 11 12.89 -22.01 18.36
C PHE A 11 14.26 -22.10 19.03
N ASP A 12 15.33 -22.29 18.25
CA ASP A 12 16.69 -22.35 18.76
C ASP A 12 17.10 -20.99 19.38
N ALA A 13 16.75 -19.88 18.72
CA ALA A 13 16.99 -18.54 19.24
C ALA A 13 16.20 -18.23 20.52
N ALA A 14 14.98 -18.78 20.68
CA ALA A 14 14.21 -18.65 21.91
C ALA A 14 14.90 -19.36 23.09
N ASN A 15 15.51 -20.54 22.86
CA ASN A 15 16.23 -21.28 23.90
C ASN A 15 17.57 -20.64 24.29
N SER A 16 18.26 -19.97 23.36
CA SER A 16 19.52 -19.27 23.63
C SER A 16 19.36 -17.76 23.91
N SER A 17 18.12 -17.31 24.15
CA SER A 17 17.78 -15.89 24.26
C SER A 17 18.31 -15.26 25.55
N MET A 18 18.81 -14.03 25.45
CA MET A 18 19.18 -13.16 26.58
C MET A 18 18.04 -12.21 26.99
N GLY A 19 16.80 -12.51 26.58
CA GLY A 19 15.61 -11.73 26.92
C GLY A 19 15.28 -11.77 28.41
N ALA A 20 14.48 -10.79 28.86
CA ALA A 20 13.97 -10.75 30.23
C ALA A 20 12.57 -11.38 30.31
N ASP A 21 12.25 -11.94 31.48
CA ASP A 21 10.91 -12.47 31.75
C ASP A 21 9.87 -11.34 31.75
N LEU A 22 8.74 -11.61 31.09
CA LEU A 22 7.61 -10.68 31.00
C LEU A 22 6.54 -11.06 32.01
N SER A 23 5.83 -10.06 32.54
CA SER A 23 4.68 -10.33 33.40
C SER A 23 3.54 -10.95 32.58
N GLU A 24 2.68 -11.76 33.22
CA GLU A 24 1.51 -12.35 32.56
C GLU A 24 0.57 -11.29 31.98
N LEU A 25 0.46 -10.14 32.65
CA LEU A 25 -0.38 -9.01 32.25
C LEU A 25 0.19 -8.32 30.99
N ASP A 26 1.50 -8.16 30.91
CA ASP A 26 2.16 -7.62 29.72
C ASP A 26 2.05 -8.59 28.54
N MET A 27 2.23 -9.90 28.77
CA MET A 27 2.06 -10.92 27.74
C MET A 27 0.63 -10.93 27.18
N LEU A 28 -0.39 -10.77 28.03
CA LEU A 28 -1.78 -10.68 27.57
C LEU A 28 -1.99 -9.47 26.66
N ASN A 29 -1.43 -8.31 27.02
CA ASN A 29 -1.52 -7.09 26.19
C ASN A 29 -0.79 -7.25 24.85
N ILE A 30 0.40 -7.84 24.86
CA ILE A 30 1.19 -8.11 23.63
C ILE A 30 0.42 -9.03 22.69
N VAL A 31 -0.13 -10.13 23.21
CA VAL A 31 -0.92 -11.08 22.40
C VAL A 31 -2.18 -10.41 21.87
N MET A 32 -2.87 -9.59 22.67
CA MET A 32 -4.04 -8.85 22.22
C MET A 32 -3.69 -7.86 21.10
N PHE A 33 -2.57 -7.16 21.21
CA PHE A 33 -2.09 -6.24 20.20
C PHE A 33 -1.71 -6.97 18.91
N ALA A 34 -0.98 -8.09 19.01
CA ALA A 34 -0.62 -8.93 17.86
C ALA A 34 -1.87 -9.39 17.09
N LYS A 35 -2.91 -9.84 17.80
CA LYS A 35 -4.20 -10.21 17.18
C LYS A 35 -4.81 -9.04 16.40
N ARG A 36 -4.88 -7.85 17.00
CA ARG A 36 -5.41 -6.65 16.31
C ARG A 36 -4.63 -6.30 15.04
N VAL A 37 -3.30 -6.49 15.05
CA VAL A 37 -2.47 -6.26 13.85
C VAL A 37 -2.79 -7.27 12.75
N VAL A 38 -3.01 -8.54 13.11
CA VAL A 38 -3.46 -9.58 12.18
C VAL A 38 -4.83 -9.23 11.60
N ASP A 39 -5.79 -8.85 12.44
CA ASP A 39 -7.14 -8.45 12.03
C ASP A 39 -7.10 -7.25 11.07
N LEU A 40 -6.22 -6.27 11.29
CA LEU A 40 -6.00 -5.14 10.38
C LEU A 40 -5.41 -5.60 9.03
N GLY A 41 -4.56 -6.63 9.03
CA GLY A 41 -4.04 -7.26 7.82
C GLY A 41 -5.15 -7.92 7.00
N GLU A 42 -6.03 -8.68 7.65
CA GLU A 42 -7.19 -9.30 7.01
C GLU A 42 -8.18 -8.25 6.49
N TYR A 43 -8.43 -7.20 7.28
CA TYR A 43 -9.29 -6.08 6.87
C TYR A 43 -8.73 -5.33 5.65
N LYS A 44 -7.41 -5.15 5.58
CA LYS A 44 -6.76 -4.58 4.39
C LYS A 44 -6.97 -5.47 3.16
N ALA A 45 -6.89 -6.78 3.30
CA ALA A 45 -7.12 -7.71 2.20
C ALA A 45 -8.58 -7.65 1.70
N SER A 46 -9.56 -7.60 2.61
CA SER A 46 -10.98 -7.47 2.25
C SER A 46 -11.27 -6.14 1.53
N LEU A 47 -10.65 -5.03 1.97
CA LEU A 47 -10.73 -3.74 1.29
C LEU A 47 -10.13 -3.77 -0.13
N GLN A 48 -9.05 -4.52 -0.36
CA GLN A 48 -8.49 -4.68 -1.70
C GLN A 48 -9.47 -5.40 -2.64
N VAL A 49 -10.13 -6.46 -2.16
CA VAL A 49 -11.17 -7.17 -2.91
C VAL A 49 -12.35 -6.25 -3.21
N TYR A 50 -12.78 -5.45 -2.23
CA TYR A 50 -13.82 -4.45 -2.42
C TYR A 50 -13.44 -3.41 -3.49
N LEU A 51 -12.21 -2.88 -3.42
CA LEU A 51 -11.72 -1.91 -4.39
C LEU A 51 -11.69 -2.49 -5.81
N ARG A 52 -11.22 -3.73 -5.97
CA ARG A 52 -11.26 -4.47 -7.24
C ARG A 52 -12.68 -4.55 -7.81
N SER A 53 -13.64 -4.98 -7.00
CA SER A 53 -15.04 -5.08 -7.42
C SER A 53 -15.60 -3.73 -7.86
N LYS A 54 -15.35 -2.67 -7.09
CA LYS A 54 -15.84 -1.33 -7.42
C LYS A 54 -15.19 -0.73 -8.66
N MET A 55 -13.87 -0.89 -8.82
CA MET A 55 -13.17 -0.44 -10.03
C MET A 55 -13.65 -1.18 -11.29
N GLY A 56 -13.99 -2.45 -11.17
CA GLY A 56 -14.60 -3.23 -12.27
C GLY A 56 -15.95 -2.68 -12.73
N VAL A 57 -16.73 -2.05 -11.84
CA VAL A 57 -18.02 -1.43 -12.20
C VAL A 57 -17.83 0.01 -12.67
N VAL A 58 -16.97 0.79 -12.00
CA VAL A 58 -16.84 2.24 -12.23
C VAL A 58 -15.93 2.57 -13.41
N ALA A 59 -14.79 1.89 -13.53
CA ALA A 59 -13.77 2.17 -14.54
C ALA A 59 -13.09 0.89 -15.05
N PRO A 60 -13.84 -0.02 -15.71
CA PRO A 60 -13.31 -1.32 -16.16
C PRO A 60 -12.14 -1.18 -17.15
N ASN A 61 -12.21 -0.21 -18.06
CA ASN A 61 -11.16 0.00 -19.06
C ASN A 61 -9.85 0.50 -18.43
N LEU A 62 -9.95 1.41 -17.46
CA LEU A 62 -8.78 1.91 -16.73
C LEU A 62 -8.16 0.78 -15.90
N SER A 63 -9.01 0.00 -15.24
CA SER A 63 -8.61 -1.19 -14.47
C SER A 63 -7.89 -2.22 -15.33
N ALA A 64 -8.37 -2.47 -16.56
CA ALA A 64 -7.74 -3.41 -17.48
C ALA A 64 -6.38 -2.92 -18.00
N LEU A 65 -6.17 -1.61 -18.15
CA LEU A 65 -4.97 -1.04 -18.77
C LEU A 65 -3.82 -0.83 -17.79
N ILE A 66 -4.09 -0.31 -16.58
CA ILE A 66 -3.06 0.04 -15.58
C ILE A 66 -3.23 -0.68 -14.23
N GLY A 67 -4.30 -1.46 -14.08
CA GLY A 67 -4.64 -2.13 -12.82
C GLY A 67 -5.52 -1.28 -11.88
N GLU A 68 -6.22 -1.99 -10.99
CA GLU A 68 -7.23 -1.44 -10.09
C GLU A 68 -6.65 -0.42 -9.10
N HIS A 69 -5.48 -0.74 -8.53
CA HIS A 69 -4.85 0.08 -7.49
C HIS A 69 -4.31 1.41 -8.03
N VAL A 70 -3.65 1.37 -9.20
CA VAL A 70 -3.12 2.58 -9.84
C VAL A 70 -4.27 3.43 -10.39
N GLY A 71 -5.27 2.81 -11.02
CA GLY A 71 -6.45 3.51 -11.52
C GLY A 71 -7.23 4.22 -10.42
N ALA A 72 -7.47 3.54 -9.28
CA ALA A 72 -8.11 4.15 -8.13
C ALA A 72 -7.31 5.35 -7.58
N ARG A 73 -5.98 5.26 -7.56
CA ARG A 73 -5.11 6.36 -7.12
C ARG A 73 -5.17 7.56 -8.05
N LEU A 74 -5.19 7.36 -9.37
CA LEU A 74 -5.36 8.45 -10.34
C LEU A 74 -6.71 9.16 -10.17
N ILE A 75 -7.79 8.40 -10.01
CA ILE A 75 -9.13 8.96 -9.77
C ILE A 75 -9.16 9.75 -8.46
N SER A 76 -8.56 9.20 -7.40
CA SER A 76 -8.46 9.87 -6.10
C SER A 76 -7.67 11.17 -6.16
N HIS A 77 -6.55 11.20 -6.89
CA HIS A 77 -5.71 12.40 -7.04
C HIS A 77 -6.40 13.47 -7.89
N ALA A 78 -7.12 13.08 -8.94
CA ALA A 78 -7.94 13.99 -9.74
C ALA A 78 -9.22 14.47 -9.03
N GLY A 79 -9.60 13.83 -7.91
CA GLY A 79 -10.79 14.12 -7.11
C GLY A 79 -12.09 13.52 -7.66
N SER A 80 -12.19 13.28 -8.97
CA SER A 80 -13.32 12.58 -9.59
C SER A 80 -12.92 11.93 -10.92
N LEU A 81 -13.70 10.94 -11.36
CA LEU A 81 -13.48 10.30 -12.67
C LEU A 81 -13.70 11.28 -13.84
N THR A 82 -14.66 12.20 -13.70
CA THR A 82 -14.93 13.23 -14.73
C THR A 82 -13.80 14.25 -14.84
N ASN A 83 -13.16 14.62 -13.73
CA ASN A 83 -11.98 15.48 -13.77
C ASN A 83 -10.79 14.76 -14.38
N LEU A 84 -10.57 13.48 -14.02
CA LEU A 84 -9.52 12.67 -14.63
C LEU A 84 -9.69 12.57 -16.15
N ALA A 85 -10.92 12.41 -16.65
CA ALA A 85 -11.21 12.36 -18.08
C ALA A 85 -10.95 13.68 -18.82
N LYS A 86 -10.97 14.82 -18.11
CA LYS A 86 -10.63 16.14 -18.68
C LYS A 86 -9.12 16.40 -18.72
N CYS A 87 -8.34 15.68 -17.92
CA CYS A 87 -6.89 15.85 -17.88
C CYS A 87 -6.27 15.35 -19.21
N PRO A 88 -5.38 16.11 -19.85
CA PRO A 88 -4.65 15.64 -21.01
C PRO A 88 -3.65 14.53 -20.62
N ALA A 89 -3.25 13.71 -21.59
CA ALA A 89 -2.36 12.58 -21.36
C ALA A 89 -1.03 12.99 -20.69
N SER A 90 -0.47 14.13 -21.05
CA SER A 90 0.75 14.67 -20.43
C SER A 90 0.58 15.02 -18.95
N THR A 91 -0.60 15.49 -18.53
CA THR A 91 -0.91 15.73 -17.12
C THR A 91 -1.10 14.41 -16.37
N VAL A 92 -1.78 13.42 -16.98
CA VAL A 92 -1.93 12.09 -16.37
C VAL A 92 -0.57 11.40 -16.19
N GLN A 93 0.37 11.60 -17.12
CA GLN A 93 1.71 11.04 -17.05
C GLN A 93 2.52 11.53 -15.85
N ILE A 94 2.36 12.78 -15.45
CA ILE A 94 3.13 13.43 -14.37
C ILE A 94 2.30 13.60 -13.09
N LEU A 95 1.12 12.98 -13.04
CA LEU A 95 0.19 13.08 -11.92
C LEU A 95 0.82 12.45 -10.67
N GLY A 96 1.00 13.24 -9.61
CA GLY A 96 1.72 12.84 -8.39
C GLY A 96 3.20 13.25 -8.34
N ALA A 97 3.82 13.62 -9.48
CA ALA A 97 5.17 14.17 -9.56
C ALA A 97 5.21 15.71 -9.64
N GLU A 98 4.06 16.36 -9.44
CA GLU A 98 3.83 17.80 -9.62
C GLU A 98 4.85 18.67 -8.88
N LYS A 99 5.18 18.32 -7.63
CA LYS A 99 6.16 19.07 -6.83
C LYS A 99 7.56 19.04 -7.47
N ALA A 100 7.97 17.90 -8.00
CA ALA A 100 9.26 17.75 -8.67
C ALA A 100 9.25 18.46 -10.03
N LEU A 101 8.14 18.37 -10.77
CA LEU A 101 7.92 19.07 -12.03
C LEU A 101 8.04 20.59 -11.84
N PHE A 102 7.28 21.17 -10.91
CA PHE A 102 7.28 22.62 -10.68
C PHE A 102 8.62 23.12 -10.15
N ARG A 103 9.34 22.31 -9.37
CA ARG A 103 10.71 22.64 -8.95
C ARG A 103 11.65 22.69 -10.15
N ALA A 104 11.63 21.67 -11.00
CA ALA A 104 12.47 21.61 -12.20
C ALA A 104 12.19 22.77 -13.16
N LEU A 105 10.92 23.12 -13.38
CA LEU A 105 10.54 24.25 -14.22
C LEU A 105 11.05 25.59 -13.66
N LYS A 106 11.00 25.80 -12.34
CA LYS A 106 11.53 27.01 -11.69
C LYS A 106 13.05 27.12 -11.81
N THR A 107 13.77 26.02 -11.71
CA THR A 107 15.24 26.00 -11.76
C THR A 107 15.81 25.71 -13.16
N ARG A 108 14.94 25.62 -14.19
CA ARG A 108 15.30 25.15 -15.55
C ARG A 108 16.08 23.82 -15.56
N GLY A 109 15.74 22.93 -14.63
CA GLY A 109 16.29 21.57 -14.56
C GLY A 109 15.48 20.56 -15.35
N ASN A 110 15.95 19.31 -15.37
CA ASN A 110 15.25 18.21 -16.04
C ASN A 110 13.93 17.87 -15.33
N THR A 111 12.85 17.77 -16.10
CA THR A 111 11.51 17.43 -15.62
C THR A 111 11.36 15.92 -15.38
N PRO A 112 10.54 15.51 -14.40
CA PRO A 112 10.22 14.10 -14.17
C PRO A 112 9.42 13.54 -15.36
N LYS A 113 9.69 12.28 -15.71
CA LYS A 113 9.05 11.59 -16.86
C LYS A 113 7.85 10.71 -16.45
N TYR A 114 7.74 10.39 -15.16
CA TYR A 114 6.69 9.59 -14.53
C TYR A 114 6.43 10.13 -13.12
#